data_AF-A0A1V5B9E1-F1
#
_entry.id   AF-A0A1V5B9E1-F1
#
_cell.length_a   1.000
_cell.length_b   1.000
_cell.length_c   1.000
_cell.angle_alpha   90.00
_cell.angle_beta   90.00
_cell.angle_gamma   90.00
#
_symmetry.space_group_name_H-M   'P 1'
#
loop_
_entity.id
_entity.type
_entity.pdbx_description
1 polymer ?
#
loop_
_entity_poly.entity_id
_entity_poly.type
_entity_poly.pdbx_seq_one_letter_code
_entity_poly.pdbx_strand_id
1 'polypeptide(L)'
;MLLVKAVLDKIFGKGNTGCGCCGTRIVGVRQINVGGSNVGISGMDETFQDYFNKGKKPGDLTGDELVEDLKKLNFIADGAEEMYKRAFLEEYKRYYEVRKR
;
A
#
# COMPACT_ATOMS: atom_id res chain seq x y z
N MET A 1 18.35 -6.20 -15.40
CA MET A 1 17.40 -5.13 -14.99
C MET A 1 15.93 -5.45 -15.32
N LEU A 2 15.59 -6.21 -16.37
CA LEU A 2 14.20 -6.65 -16.64
C LEU A 2 13.65 -7.70 -15.65
N LEU A 3 14.50 -8.63 -15.18
CA LEU A 3 14.05 -9.78 -14.38
C LEU A 3 13.46 -9.38 -13.02
N VAL A 4 14.06 -8.37 -12.36
CA VAL A 4 13.59 -7.87 -11.06
C VAL A 4 12.22 -7.21 -11.21
N LYS A 5 12.03 -6.38 -12.24
CA LYS A 5 10.76 -5.70 -12.50
C LYS A 5 9.62 -6.71 -12.75
N ALA A 6 9.87 -7.75 -13.54
CA ALA A 6 8.88 -8.79 -13.82
C ALA A 6 8.51 -9.63 -12.58
N VAL A 7 9.47 -9.90 -11.68
CA VAL A 7 9.22 -10.59 -10.41
C VAL A 7 8.43 -9.69 -9.45
N LEU A 8 8.73 -8.40 -9.42
CA LEU A 8 8.01 -7.43 -8.60
C LEU A 8 6.58 -7.21 -9.07
N ASP A 9 6.37 -7.12 -10.38
CA ASP A 9 5.02 -7.02 -10.97
C ASP A 9 4.18 -8.29 -10.68
N LYS A 10 4.84 -9.44 -10.49
CA LYS A 10 4.18 -10.71 -10.16
C LYS A 10 3.86 -10.85 -8.66
N ILE A 11 4.67 -10.25 -7.79
CA ILE A 11 4.45 -10.25 -6.32
C ILE A 11 3.47 -9.16 -5.91
N PHE A 12 3.54 -7.99 -6.54
CA PHE A 12 2.74 -6.82 -6.18
C PHE A 12 1.54 -6.56 -7.11
N GLY A 13 1.21 -7.51 -7.97
CA GLY A 13 0.07 -7.40 -8.88
C GLY A 13 0.28 -6.28 -9.90
N LYS A 14 0.48 -6.65 -11.16
CA LYS A 14 0.27 -5.73 -12.28
C LYS A 14 -1.16 -5.21 -12.17
N GLY A 15 -1.33 -3.95 -11.73
CA GLY A 15 -2.63 -3.31 -11.54
C GLY A 15 -3.50 -3.58 -12.75
N ASN A 16 -4.47 -4.48 -12.59
CA ASN A 16 -5.26 -4.95 -13.71
C ASN A 16 -6.22 -3.84 -14.09
N THR A 17 -6.05 -3.37 -15.31
CA THR A 17 -7.07 -2.71 -16.14
C THR A 17 -8.45 -3.29 -15.84
N GLY A 18 -9.30 -2.50 -15.20
CA GLY A 18 -10.68 -2.87 -14.96
C GLY A 18 -11.41 -3.21 -16.26
N CYS A 19 -12.24 -4.25 -16.21
CA CYS A 19 -13.18 -4.57 -17.28
C CYS A 19 -14.19 -3.42 -17.41
N GLY A 20 -14.22 -2.76 -18.56
CA GLY A 20 -14.98 -1.52 -18.83
C GLY A 20 -16.50 -1.66 -18.92
N CYS A 21 -17.11 -2.61 -18.21
CA CYS A 21 -18.57 -2.80 -18.21
C CYS A 21 -19.26 -2.13 -17.01
N CYS A 22 -18.53 -1.85 -15.93
CA CYS A 22 -19.01 -1.08 -14.78
C CYS A 22 -17.87 -0.17 -14.32
N GLY A 23 -18.05 1.15 -14.31
CA GLY A 23 -17.01 2.16 -14.05
C GLY A 23 -16.35 2.14 -12.65
N THR A 24 -16.49 1.05 -11.89
CA THR A 24 -15.85 0.88 -10.59
C THR A 24 -14.42 0.41 -10.80
N ARG A 25 -13.43 1.26 -10.46
CA ARG A 25 -12.04 0.80 -10.36
C ARG A 25 -11.99 -0.29 -9.28
N ILE A 26 -11.61 -1.50 -9.67
CA ILE A 26 -11.36 -2.58 -8.71
C ILE A 26 -10.11 -2.20 -7.92
N VAL A 27 -10.27 -1.92 -6.63
CA VAL A 27 -9.15 -1.67 -5.71
C VAL A 27 -8.57 -3.01 -5.26
N GLY A 28 -7.24 -3.12 -5.28
CA GLY A 28 -6.55 -4.31 -4.77
C GLY A 28 -6.69 -4.43 -3.24
N VAL A 29 -6.63 -5.67 -2.73
CA VAL A 29 -6.52 -5.94 -1.30
C VAL A 29 -5.18 -6.62 -1.02
N ARG A 30 -4.36 -6.03 -0.15
CA ARG A 30 -3.08 -6.60 0.31
C ARG A 30 -3.22 -7.10 1.74
N GLN A 31 -2.72 -8.31 2.00
CA GLN A 31 -2.62 -8.86 3.36
C GLN A 31 -1.34 -8.37 4.04
N ILE A 32 -1.45 -7.83 5.26
CA ILE A 32 -0.31 -7.38 6.06
C ILE A 32 -0.45 -7.83 7.53
N ASN A 33 0.68 -7.87 8.24
CA ASN A 33 0.66 -8.09 9.68
C ASN A 33 0.45 -6.75 10.43
N VAL A 34 -0.57 -6.69 11.28
CA VAL A 34 -0.86 -5.56 12.17
C VAL A 34 -0.96 -6.10 13.60
N GLY A 35 0.07 -5.85 14.40
CA GLY A 35 0.14 -6.32 15.80
C GLY A 35 -0.05 -7.83 15.97
N GLY A 36 0.50 -8.64 15.05
CA GLY A 36 0.37 -10.09 15.10
C GLY A 36 -0.83 -10.66 14.33
N SER A 37 -1.81 -9.83 13.96
CA SER A 37 -2.97 -10.26 13.16
C SER A 37 -2.72 -10.05 11.67
N ASN A 38 -3.18 -10.98 10.83
CA ASN A 38 -3.16 -10.80 9.38
C ASN A 38 -4.43 -10.07 8.93
N VAL A 39 -4.28 -8.90 8.30
CA VAL A 39 -5.38 -8.00 7.94
C VAL A 39 -5.31 -7.66 6.45
N GLY A 40 -6.46 -7.74 5.77
CA GLY A 40 -6.59 -7.30 4.39
C GLY A 40 -6.84 -5.80 4.30
N ILE A 41 -5.99 -5.08 3.58
CA ILE A 41 -6.05 -3.62 3.39
C ILE A 41 -6.35 -3.32 1.93
N SER A 42 -7.48 -2.68 1.70
CA SER A 42 -7.92 -2.23 0.38
C SER A 42 -7.20 -0.95 -0.03
N GLY A 43 -6.73 -0.87 -1.28
CA GLY A 43 -6.12 0.33 -1.84
C GLY A 43 -4.67 0.61 -1.42
N MET A 44 -4.01 -0.36 -0.78
CA MET A 44 -2.66 -0.19 -0.23
C MET A 44 -1.61 0.05 -1.31
N ASP A 45 -1.66 -0.75 -2.38
CA ASP A 45 -0.70 -0.72 -3.48
C ASP A 45 -0.82 0.58 -4.28
N GLU A 46 -2.06 1.02 -4.51
CA GLU A 46 -2.39 2.26 -5.20
C GLU A 46 -1.93 3.48 -4.41
N THR A 47 -2.17 3.49 -3.09
CA THR A 47 -1.70 4.56 -2.18
C THR A 47 -0.18 4.63 -2.18
N PHE A 48 0.50 3.49 -2.08
CA PHE A 48 1.96 3.44 -2.10
C PHE A 48 2.54 3.87 -3.44
N GLN A 49 1.91 3.48 -4.55
CA GLN A 49 2.31 3.90 -5.87
C GLN A 49 2.19 5.42 -6.04
N ASP A 50 1.08 6.02 -5.57
CA ASP A 50 0.89 7.47 -5.60
C ASP A 50 1.96 8.20 -4.77
N TYR A 51 2.24 7.75 -3.55
CA TYR A 51 3.27 8.34 -2.69
C TYR A 51 4.66 8.25 -3.30
N PHE A 52 4.99 7.08 -3.88
CA PHE A 52 6.26 6.87 -4.57
C PHE A 52 6.40 7.78 -5.81
N ASN A 53 5.35 7.89 -6.62
CA ASN A 53 5.31 8.78 -7.79
C ASN A 53 5.46 10.26 -7.41
N LYS A 54 4.98 10.64 -6.23
CA LYS A 54 5.16 11.98 -5.64
C LYS A 54 6.54 12.19 -5.01
N GLY A 55 7.40 11.16 -5.02
CA GLY A 55 8.76 11.24 -4.48
C GLY A 55 8.86 11.25 -2.96
N LYS A 56 7.78 10.94 -2.24
CA LYS A 56 7.78 10.91 -0.77
C LYS A 56 8.69 9.77 -0.29
N LYS A 57 9.71 10.06 0.53
CA LYS A 57 10.59 9.02 1.07
C LYS A 57 9.99 8.48 2.36
N PRO A 58 10.24 7.21 2.74
CA PRO A 58 9.74 6.66 4.00
C PRO A 58 10.18 7.46 5.24
N GLY A 59 11.36 8.10 5.19
CA GLY A 59 11.85 8.95 6.27
C GLY A 59 11.15 10.31 6.39
N ASP A 60 10.35 10.70 5.40
CA ASP A 60 9.58 11.95 5.40
C ASP A 60 8.18 11.76 6.00
N LEU A 61 7.73 10.50 6.18
CA LEU A 61 6.37 10.16 6.63
C LEU A 61 6.33 9.89 8.13
N THR A 62 5.31 10.40 8.81
CA THR A 62 4.98 10.03 10.21
C THR A 62 4.08 8.79 10.30
N GLY A 63 3.50 8.37 9.17
CA GLY A 63 2.51 7.30 9.09
C GLY A 63 1.07 7.77 9.26
N ASP A 64 0.85 9.00 9.77
CA ASP A 64 -0.48 9.59 9.92
C ASP A 64 -1.19 9.71 8.57
N GLU A 65 -0.50 10.28 7.58
CA GLU A 65 -1.00 10.46 6.22
C GLU A 65 -1.36 9.12 5.53
N LEU A 66 -0.61 8.05 5.80
CA LEU A 66 -0.93 6.71 5.28
C LEU A 66 -2.21 6.16 5.94
N VAL A 67 -2.38 6.37 7.25
CA VAL A 67 -3.62 5.99 7.95
C VAL A 67 -4.80 6.81 7.43
N GLU A 68 -4.66 8.12 7.28
CA GLU A 68 -5.72 8.99 6.75
C GLU A 68 -6.17 8.58 5.34
N ASP A 69 -5.22 8.27 4.46
CA ASP A 69 -5.54 7.85 3.09
C ASP A 69 -6.13 6.45 3.04
N LEU A 70 -5.61 5.50 3.80
CA LEU A 70 -6.10 4.11 3.80
C LEU A 70 -7.41 3.95 4.59
N LYS A 71 -7.69 4.80 5.58
CA LYS A 71 -8.99 4.85 6.29
C LYS A 71 -10.16 5.14 5.34
N LYS A 72 -9.93 5.78 4.19
CA LYS A 72 -10.99 6.07 3.20
C LYS A 72 -11.65 4.81 2.63
N LEU A 73 -10.94 3.69 2.65
CA LEU A 73 -11.40 2.40 2.12
C LEU A 73 -11.44 1.29 3.18
N ASN A 74 -10.93 1.56 4.40
CA ASN A 74 -10.75 0.55 5.43
C ASN A 74 -11.22 1.08 6.79
N PHE A 75 -11.88 0.24 7.57
CA PHE A 75 -12.19 0.58 8.95
C PHE A 75 -10.94 0.38 9.82
N ILE A 76 -10.48 1.46 10.45
CA ILE A 76 -9.42 1.44 11.47
C ILE A 76 -9.97 2.13 12.70
N ALA A 77 -10.16 1.39 13.79
CA ALA A 77 -10.63 1.94 15.05
C ALA A 77 -9.61 2.94 15.61
N ASP A 78 -10.09 4.04 16.21
CA ASP A 78 -9.23 5.13 16.69
C ASP A 78 -8.18 4.66 17.72
N GLY A 79 -8.54 3.67 18.57
CA GLY A 79 -7.61 3.06 19.52
C GLY A 79 -6.54 2.14 18.91
N ALA A 80 -6.63 1.84 17.61
CA ALA A 80 -5.70 0.95 16.90
C ALA A 80 -4.75 1.70 15.95
N GLU A 81 -4.92 3.00 15.74
CA GLU A 81 -4.18 3.75 14.72
C GLU A 81 -2.67 3.61 14.83
N GLU A 82 -2.09 3.70 16.03
CA GLU A 82 -0.64 3.58 16.22
C GLU A 82 -0.06 2.25 15.73
N MET A 83 -0.84 1.18 15.85
CA MET A 83 -0.44 -0.14 15.34
C MET A 83 -0.44 -0.17 13.81
N TYR A 84 -1.45 0.46 13.20
CA TYR A 84 -1.55 0.58 11.75
C TYR A 84 -0.50 1.54 11.16
N LYS A 85 -0.21 2.67 11.82
CA LYS A 85 0.86 3.59 11.39
C LYS A 85 2.19 2.86 11.26
N ARG A 86 2.58 2.09 12.27
CA ARG A 86 3.81 1.28 12.26
C ARG A 86 3.80 0.27 11.12
N ALA A 87 2.72 -0.51 10.99
CA ALA A 87 2.60 -1.51 9.94
C ALA A 87 2.66 -0.90 8.53
N PHE A 88 1.95 0.19 8.30
CA PHE A 88 1.92 0.89 7.00
C PHE A 88 3.27 1.51 6.66
N LEU A 89 3.96 2.14 7.61
CA LEU A 89 5.31 2.67 7.39
C LEU A 89 6.31 1.58 7.04
N GLU A 90 6.27 0.44 7.74
CA GLU A 90 7.15 -0.68 7.44
C GLU A 90 6.90 -1.25 6.04
N GLU A 91 5.64 -1.41 5.66
CA GLU A 91 5.24 -1.86 4.33
C GLU A 91 5.61 -0.85 3.24
N TYR A 92 5.44 0.44 3.50
CA TYR A 92 5.83 1.48 2.55
C TYR A 92 7.35 1.53 2.37
N LYS A 93 8.11 1.39 3.46
CA LYS A 93 9.56 1.26 3.40
C LYS A 93 9.99 0.07 2.54
N ARG A 94 9.38 -1.11 2.74
CA ARG A 94 9.62 -2.29 1.88
C ARG A 94 9.31 -1.99 0.42
N TYR A 95 8.15 -1.39 0.15
CA TYR A 95 7.72 -1.00 -1.19
C TYR A 95 8.72 -0.06 -1.88
N TYR A 96 9.19 0.96 -1.16
CA TYR A 96 10.12 1.99 -1.63
C TYR A 96 11.51 1.42 -1.92
N GLU A 97 12.09 0.67 -0.98
CA GLU A 97 13.44 0.08 -1.11
C GLU A 97 13.57 -0.84 -2.32
N VAL A 98 12.48 -1.52 -2.64
CA VAL A 98 12.37 -2.41 -3.79
C VAL A 98 12.30 -1.66 -5.12
N ARG A 99 11.81 -0.41 -5.13
CA ARG A 99 11.55 0.40 -6.34
C ARG A 99 12.51 1.57 -6.56
N LYS A 100 13.29 1.96 -5.55
CA LYS A 100 14.29 3.04 -5.67
C LYS A 100 15.53 2.67 -6.52
N ARG A 101 15.60 1.43 -7.02
CA ARG A 101 16.74 0.87 -7.75
C ARG A 101 16.62 1.03 -9.26
#